data_AF-A0A936RZK3-F1
#
_entry.id   AF-A0A936RZK3-F1
#
_cell.length_a   1.000
_cell.length_b   1.000
_cell.length_c   1.000
_cell.angle_alpha   90.00
_cell.angle_beta   90.00
_cell.angle_gamma   90.00
#
_symmetry.space_group_name_H-M   'P 1'
#
loop_
_entity.id
_entity.type
_entity.pdbx_description
1 polymer ?
#
loop_
_entity_poly.entity_id
_entity_poly.type
_entity_poly.pdbx_seq_one_letter_code
_entity_poly.pdbx_strand_id
1 'polypeptide(L)'
;MSAASALDTAAFARLGARFFALGALGLIATSVFYVLAGPVAALPGGADNVTQALAATPSAAGWMQLAGLTGMPSDILLALGAGLFALHEYRRGMPLASAGWLALAVASVMFVFVDAVVAKVLPPVAAQAGAGAAYAGLRALFDVLFAFGALTAGGGALAVAWRTDGAVFRWPAVGWGLRLAGLVCLLASASYLLGGPGAALIGPGIALLAIVSLGIAAAYAREGLVTS
;
A
#
# COMPACT_ATOMS: atom_id res chain seq x y z
N MET A 1 33.00 2.92 -10.67
CA MET A 1 32.52 2.68 -9.29
C MET A 1 33.62 2.00 -8.50
N SER A 2 33.95 2.48 -7.30
CA SER A 2 34.91 1.80 -6.42
C SER A 2 34.25 0.57 -5.76
N ALA A 3 35.05 -0.42 -5.33
CA ALA A 3 34.53 -1.61 -4.63
C ALA A 3 33.73 -1.25 -3.36
N ALA A 4 34.11 -0.17 -2.66
CA ALA A 4 33.36 0.38 -1.52
C ALA A 4 31.94 0.84 -1.92
N SER A 5 31.79 1.51 -3.07
CA SER A 5 30.47 1.96 -3.56
C SER A 5 29.53 0.81 -3.96
N ALA A 6 30.09 -0.33 -4.36
CA ALA A 6 29.32 -1.53 -4.70
C ALA A 6 28.81 -2.25 -3.44
N LEU A 7 29.63 -2.34 -2.39
CA LEU A 7 29.27 -2.94 -1.10
C LEU A 7 28.12 -2.18 -0.41
N ASP A 8 28.15 -0.85 -0.45
CA ASP A 8 27.06 -0.01 0.09
C ASP A 8 25.74 -0.25 -0.66
N THR A 9 25.80 -0.39 -1.99
CA THR A 9 24.60 -0.55 -2.83
C THR A 9 23.88 -1.89 -2.59
N ALA A 10 24.63 -2.97 -2.37
CA ALA A 10 24.08 -4.28 -2.01
C ALA A 10 23.52 -4.31 -0.57
N ALA A 11 24.16 -3.59 0.36
CA ALA A 11 23.66 -3.46 1.72
C ALA A 11 22.30 -2.74 1.77
N PHE A 12 22.14 -1.64 1.03
CA PHE A 12 20.87 -0.92 0.93
C PHE A 12 19.75 -1.79 0.34
N ALA A 13 20.01 -2.54 -0.74
CA ALA A 13 19.02 -3.43 -1.32
C ALA A 13 18.54 -4.51 -0.34
N ARG A 14 19.47 -5.12 0.42
CA ARG A 14 19.11 -6.14 1.44
C ARG A 14 18.34 -5.56 2.61
N LEU A 15 18.72 -4.38 3.10
CA LEU A 15 17.98 -3.70 4.17
C LEU A 15 16.59 -3.30 3.69
N GLY A 16 16.49 -2.73 2.48
CA GLY A 16 15.23 -2.40 1.83
C GLY A 16 14.31 -3.62 1.71
N ALA A 17 14.84 -4.74 1.23
CA ALA A 17 14.10 -6.00 1.15
C ALA A 17 13.54 -6.48 2.50
N ARG A 18 14.30 -6.34 3.60
CA ARG A 18 13.82 -6.74 4.93
C ARG A 18 12.65 -5.86 5.39
N PHE A 19 12.79 -4.54 5.30
CA PHE A 19 11.70 -3.63 5.67
C PHE A 19 10.48 -3.84 4.77
N PHE A 20 10.68 -3.98 3.47
CA PHE A 20 9.61 -4.19 2.52
C PHE A 20 8.87 -5.52 2.76
N ALA A 21 9.59 -6.61 3.06
CA ALA A 21 8.98 -7.89 3.41
C ALA A 21 8.16 -7.83 4.71
N LEU A 22 8.73 -7.25 5.77
CA LEU A 22 8.03 -7.12 7.06
C LEU A 22 6.80 -6.23 6.95
N GLY A 23 6.92 -5.10 6.23
CA GLY A 23 5.80 -4.23 5.94
C GLY A 23 4.73 -4.92 5.09
N ALA A 24 5.10 -5.69 4.08
CA ALA A 24 4.16 -6.45 3.25
C ALA A 24 3.39 -7.51 4.06
N LEU A 25 4.04 -8.23 4.98
CA LEU A 25 3.38 -9.18 5.86
C LEU A 25 2.34 -8.51 6.76
N GLY A 26 2.70 -7.37 7.34
CA GLY A 26 1.77 -6.63 8.17
C GLY A 26 0.63 -5.99 7.37
N LEU A 27 0.87 -5.52 6.14
CA LEU A 27 -0.19 -5.05 5.23
C LEU A 27 -1.17 -6.17 4.83
N ILE A 28 -0.69 -7.40 4.65
CA ILE A 28 -1.56 -8.57 4.46
C ILE A 28 -2.44 -8.78 5.69
N ALA A 29 -1.87 -8.73 6.90
CA ALA A 29 -2.65 -8.85 8.14
C ALA A 29 -3.67 -7.72 8.28
N THR A 30 -3.29 -6.48 7.97
CA THR A 30 -4.18 -5.32 7.92
C THR A 30 -5.33 -5.53 6.95
N SER A 31 -5.05 -6.07 5.75
CA SER A 31 -6.09 -6.39 4.75
C SER A 31 -7.08 -7.42 5.30
N VAL A 32 -6.62 -8.42 6.06
CA VAL A 32 -7.50 -9.39 6.73
C VAL A 32 -8.38 -8.69 7.76
N PHE A 33 -7.84 -7.79 8.58
CA PHE A 33 -8.63 -7.04 9.56
C PHE A 33 -9.66 -6.11 8.91
N TYR A 34 -9.34 -5.49 7.77
CA TYR A 34 -10.32 -4.74 6.97
C TYR A 34 -11.48 -5.62 6.50
N VAL A 35 -11.20 -6.86 6.05
CA VAL A 35 -12.25 -7.82 5.66
C VAL A 35 -13.11 -8.21 6.86
N LEU A 36 -12.49 -8.48 8.02
CA LEU A 36 -13.20 -8.85 9.26
C LEU A 36 -14.04 -7.70 9.84
N ALA A 37 -13.59 -6.45 9.67
CA ALA A 37 -14.36 -5.26 10.01
C ALA A 37 -15.62 -5.10 9.14
N GLY A 38 -15.62 -5.71 7.96
CA GLY A 38 -16.71 -5.65 7.00
C GLY A 38 -16.61 -4.43 6.06
N PRO A 39 -16.99 -4.59 4.78
CA PRO A 39 -16.79 -3.56 3.75
C PRO A 39 -17.57 -2.27 4.06
N VAL A 40 -18.77 -2.38 4.63
CA VAL A 40 -19.63 -1.24 4.99
C VAL A 40 -18.91 -0.26 5.92
N ALA A 41 -18.26 -0.79 6.96
CA ALA A 41 -17.61 0.03 7.97
C ALA A 41 -16.21 0.48 7.56
N ALA A 42 -15.44 -0.37 6.84
CA ALA A 42 -13.99 -0.20 6.77
C ALA A 42 -13.41 0.01 5.37
N LEU A 43 -14.19 -0.14 4.28
CA LEU A 43 -13.68 -0.02 2.91
C LEU A 43 -14.35 1.11 2.11
N PRO A 44 -13.61 1.78 1.20
CA PRO A 44 -14.19 2.74 0.27
C PRO A 44 -15.33 2.14 -0.54
N GLY A 45 -16.44 2.87 -0.65
CA GLY A 45 -17.62 2.45 -1.41
C GLY A 45 -18.30 1.16 -0.92
N GLY A 46 -17.97 0.66 0.27
CA GLY A 46 -18.61 -0.53 0.84
C GLY A 46 -19.99 -0.28 1.45
N ALA A 47 -20.37 0.99 1.66
CA ALA A 47 -21.70 1.39 2.13
C ALA A 47 -22.43 2.19 1.05
N ASP A 48 -23.74 1.99 0.92
CA ASP A 48 -24.59 2.71 -0.05
C ASP A 48 -24.78 4.18 0.36
N ASN A 49 -24.69 4.46 1.65
CA ASN A 49 -24.78 5.81 2.21
C ASN A 49 -24.05 5.92 3.55
N VAL A 50 -23.84 7.17 3.98
CA VAL A 50 -23.08 7.48 5.19
C VAL A 50 -23.77 7.04 6.47
N THR A 51 -25.09 6.99 6.48
CA THR A 51 -25.88 6.53 7.64
C THR A 51 -25.63 5.05 7.91
N GLN A 52 -25.55 4.24 6.84
CA GLN A 52 -25.22 2.83 6.93
C GLN A 52 -23.80 2.60 7.46
N ALA A 53 -22.80 3.35 6.94
CA ALA A 53 -21.42 3.27 7.42
C ALA A 53 -21.31 3.68 8.90
N LEU A 54 -21.97 4.77 9.28
CA LEU A 54 -22.05 5.25 10.67
C LEU A 54 -22.63 4.17 11.60
N ALA A 55 -23.73 3.54 11.22
CA ALA A 55 -24.39 2.50 12.01
C ALA A 55 -23.56 1.21 12.13
N ALA A 56 -22.77 0.87 11.11
CA ALA A 56 -21.91 -0.32 11.12
C ALA A 56 -20.59 -0.13 11.87
N THR A 57 -20.13 1.11 12.03
CA THR A 57 -18.81 1.40 12.61
C THR A 57 -18.65 0.90 14.06
N PRO A 58 -19.64 1.06 14.98
CA PRO A 58 -19.48 0.60 16.36
C PRO A 58 -19.19 -0.90 16.50
N SER A 59 -19.84 -1.76 15.71
CA SER A 59 -19.59 -3.21 15.76
C SER A 59 -18.27 -3.62 15.09
N ALA A 60 -17.78 -2.81 14.15
CA ALA A 60 -16.51 -3.02 13.45
C ALA A 60 -15.29 -2.43 14.18
N ALA A 61 -15.50 -1.60 15.20
CA ALA A 61 -14.47 -0.76 15.82
C ALA A 61 -13.22 -1.54 16.26
N GLY A 62 -13.38 -2.73 16.86
CA GLY A 62 -12.26 -3.55 17.31
C GLY A 62 -11.38 -4.03 16.14
N TRP A 63 -11.99 -4.46 15.05
CA TRP A 63 -11.28 -4.89 13.85
C TRP A 63 -10.62 -3.72 13.11
N MET A 64 -11.31 -2.57 13.03
CA MET A 64 -10.73 -1.33 12.49
C MET A 64 -9.52 -0.87 13.31
N GLN A 65 -9.57 -1.01 14.63
CA GLN A 65 -8.45 -0.71 15.51
C GLN A 65 -7.26 -1.65 15.28
N LEU A 66 -7.49 -2.95 15.14
CA LEU A 66 -6.45 -3.91 14.81
C LEU A 66 -5.84 -3.63 13.44
N ALA A 67 -6.66 -3.32 12.44
CA ALA A 67 -6.22 -2.93 11.10
C ALA A 67 -5.23 -1.77 11.16
N GLY A 68 -5.55 -0.68 11.85
CA GLY A 68 -4.62 0.46 11.91
C GLY A 68 -3.42 0.22 12.84
N LEU A 69 -3.56 -0.56 13.92
CA LEU A 69 -2.43 -0.90 14.79
C LEU A 69 -1.37 -1.75 14.06
N THR A 70 -1.79 -2.62 13.15
CA THR A 70 -0.84 -3.36 12.30
C THR A 70 -0.44 -2.58 11.07
N GLY A 71 -1.35 -1.83 10.46
CA GLY A 71 -1.12 -1.20 9.17
C GLY A 71 -0.21 0.02 9.24
N MET A 72 -0.40 0.94 10.20
CA MET A 72 0.48 2.10 10.37
C MET A 72 1.98 1.74 10.48
N PRO A 73 2.43 0.81 11.36
CA PRO A 73 3.84 0.43 11.39
C PRO A 73 4.27 -0.32 10.12
N SER A 74 3.38 -1.09 9.50
CA SER A 74 3.67 -1.80 8.25
C SER A 74 3.94 -0.86 7.09
N ASP A 75 3.13 0.18 6.97
CA ASP A 75 3.27 1.21 5.96
C ASP A 75 4.53 2.05 6.16
N ILE A 76 4.94 2.31 7.39
CA ILE A 76 6.24 2.93 7.68
C ILE A 76 7.38 2.03 7.16
N LEU A 77 7.32 0.72 7.41
CA LEU A 77 8.33 -0.22 6.92
C LEU A 77 8.32 -0.33 5.39
N LEU A 78 7.14 -0.32 4.75
CA LEU A 78 7.01 -0.28 3.30
C LEU A 78 7.62 1.01 2.72
N ALA A 79 7.34 2.16 3.35
CA ALA A 79 7.87 3.46 2.93
C ALA A 79 9.41 3.47 2.99
N LEU A 80 9.99 2.99 4.10
CA LEU A 80 11.44 2.87 4.26
C LEU A 80 12.05 1.91 3.24
N GLY A 81 11.43 0.72 3.07
CA GLY A 81 11.89 -0.27 2.10
C GLY A 81 11.88 0.24 0.66
N ALA A 82 10.77 0.86 0.26
CA ALA A 82 10.60 1.48 -1.05
C ALA A 82 11.58 2.65 -1.25
N GLY A 83 11.80 3.51 -0.24
CA GLY A 83 12.80 4.58 -0.30
C GLY A 83 14.22 4.05 -0.52
N LEU A 84 14.58 2.95 0.14
CA LEU A 84 15.88 2.28 -0.07
C LEU A 84 16.00 1.69 -1.48
N PHE A 85 14.92 1.10 -2.02
CA PHE A 85 14.90 0.65 -3.42
C PHE A 85 14.97 1.82 -4.40
N ALA A 86 14.32 2.94 -4.12
CA ALA A 86 14.41 4.14 -4.95
C ALA A 86 15.86 4.64 -5.05
N LEU A 87 16.57 4.70 -3.91
CA LEU A 87 17.98 5.09 -3.88
C LEU A 87 18.87 4.08 -4.62
N HIS A 88 18.59 2.78 -4.46
CA HIS A 88 19.30 1.72 -5.16
C HIS A 88 19.16 1.84 -6.69
N GLU A 89 17.93 2.01 -7.20
CA GLU A 89 17.67 2.17 -8.64
C GLU A 89 18.22 3.50 -9.18
N TYR A 90 18.17 4.58 -8.40
CA TYR A 90 18.78 5.86 -8.78
C TYR A 90 20.27 5.71 -9.03
N ARG A 91 21.00 5.04 -8.13
CA ARG A 91 22.44 4.77 -8.25
C ARG A 91 22.78 3.88 -9.45
N ARG A 92 21.83 3.09 -9.94
CA ARG A 92 21.96 2.26 -11.16
C ARG A 92 21.62 3.01 -12.45
N GLY A 93 21.30 4.31 -12.37
CA GLY A 93 20.89 5.11 -13.53
C GLY A 93 19.50 4.74 -14.05
N MET A 94 18.60 4.29 -13.17
CA MET A 94 17.24 3.84 -13.51
C MET A 94 16.19 4.82 -12.96
N PRO A 95 16.03 6.02 -13.56
CA PRO A 95 15.22 7.09 -12.98
C PRO A 95 13.73 6.75 -12.90
N LEU A 96 13.17 6.05 -13.90
CA LEU A 96 11.74 5.68 -13.89
C LEU A 96 11.42 4.66 -12.80
N ALA A 97 12.28 3.65 -12.61
CA ALA A 97 12.14 2.68 -11.53
C ALA A 97 12.29 3.36 -10.16
N SER A 98 13.26 4.27 -10.03
CA SER A 98 13.44 5.07 -8.82
C SER A 98 12.20 5.91 -8.50
N ALA A 99 11.62 6.59 -9.50
CA ALA A 99 10.38 7.34 -9.35
C ALA A 99 9.20 6.44 -8.94
N GLY A 100 9.11 5.23 -9.52
CA GLY A 100 8.09 4.25 -9.14
C GLY A 100 8.20 3.80 -7.68
N TRP A 101 9.42 3.56 -7.21
CA TRP A 101 9.67 3.26 -5.80
C TRP A 101 9.37 4.44 -4.87
N LEU A 102 9.70 5.68 -5.26
CA LEU A 102 9.31 6.86 -4.50
C LEU A 102 7.80 7.02 -4.43
N ALA A 103 7.08 6.76 -5.52
CA ALA A 103 5.62 6.78 -5.53
C ALA A 103 5.04 5.73 -4.56
N LEU A 104 5.59 4.51 -4.54
CA LEU A 104 5.21 3.49 -3.56
C LEU A 104 5.50 3.91 -2.11
N ALA A 105 6.63 4.60 -1.87
CA ALA A 105 6.95 5.14 -0.55
C ALA A 105 5.94 6.21 -0.11
N VAL A 106 5.61 7.14 -1.01
CA VAL A 106 4.60 8.19 -0.77
C VAL A 106 3.22 7.57 -0.52
N ALA A 107 2.82 6.59 -1.33
CA ALA A 107 1.56 5.88 -1.13
C ALA A 107 1.50 5.20 0.25
N SER A 108 2.60 4.57 0.68
CA SER A 108 2.67 3.96 2.01
C SER A 108 2.50 5.00 3.12
N VAL A 109 3.15 6.16 3.01
CA VAL A 109 2.93 7.27 3.95
C VAL A 109 1.47 7.74 3.96
N MET A 110 0.80 7.80 2.80
CA MET A 110 -0.63 8.10 2.74
C MET A 110 -1.47 7.05 3.49
N PHE A 111 -1.14 5.76 3.35
CA PHE A 111 -1.85 4.68 4.03
C PHE A 111 -1.68 4.72 5.57
N VAL A 112 -0.57 5.25 6.10
CA VAL A 112 -0.45 5.56 7.54
C VAL A 112 -1.59 6.48 8.00
N PHE A 113 -1.92 7.51 7.22
CA PHE A 113 -3.02 8.42 7.55
C PHE A 113 -4.39 7.74 7.40
N VAL A 114 -4.58 6.95 6.35
CA VAL A 114 -5.80 6.15 6.13
C VAL A 114 -6.07 5.25 7.34
N ASP A 115 -5.05 4.53 7.79
CA ASP A 115 -5.13 3.62 8.93
C ASP A 115 -5.32 4.35 10.25
N ALA A 116 -4.69 5.53 10.43
CA ALA A 116 -4.95 6.36 11.59
C ALA A 116 -6.40 6.84 11.63
N VAL A 117 -6.96 7.26 10.48
CA VAL A 117 -8.36 7.70 10.39
C VAL A 117 -9.30 6.53 10.69
N VAL A 118 -9.09 5.37 10.08
CA VAL A 118 -9.97 4.22 10.30
C VAL A 118 -9.91 3.69 11.73
N ALA A 119 -8.73 3.66 12.35
CA ALA A 119 -8.55 3.02 13.65
C ALA A 119 -8.78 3.97 14.83
N LYS A 120 -8.48 5.26 14.66
CA LYS A 120 -8.41 6.23 15.76
C LYS A 120 -9.39 7.38 15.64
N VAL A 121 -9.99 7.60 14.47
CA VAL A 121 -10.87 8.75 14.23
C VAL A 121 -12.31 8.32 13.98
N LEU A 122 -12.56 7.43 13.02
CA LEU A 122 -13.93 7.04 12.65
C LEU A 122 -14.71 6.37 13.80
N PRO A 123 -14.15 5.40 14.56
CA PRO A 123 -14.91 4.74 15.61
C PRO A 123 -15.29 5.68 16.78
N PRO A 124 -14.38 6.52 17.32
CA PRO A 124 -14.75 7.48 18.36
C PRO A 124 -15.77 8.53 17.91
N VAL A 125 -15.74 8.95 16.64
CA VAL A 125 -16.73 9.89 16.09
C VAL A 125 -18.07 9.21 15.91
N ALA A 126 -18.10 7.96 15.45
CA ALA A 126 -19.33 7.18 15.31
C ALA A 126 -20.05 6.92 16.65
N ALA A 127 -19.30 6.88 17.75
CA ALA A 127 -19.85 6.71 19.10
C ALA A 127 -20.50 7.98 19.69
N GLN A 128 -20.30 9.15 19.07
CA GLN A 128 -20.84 10.42 19.57
C GLN A 128 -22.27 10.67 19.08
N ALA A 129 -23.14 11.10 20.00
CA ALA A 129 -24.49 11.51 19.65
C ALA A 129 -24.47 12.74 18.72
N GLY A 130 -25.22 12.69 17.62
CA GLY A 130 -25.35 13.81 16.69
C GLY A 130 -24.15 14.05 15.75
N ALA A 131 -23.15 13.16 15.74
CA ALA A 131 -21.91 13.33 14.96
C ALA A 131 -22.02 13.03 13.45
N GLY A 132 -23.23 12.94 12.88
CA GLY A 132 -23.45 12.49 11.51
C GLY A 132 -22.68 13.30 10.45
N ALA A 133 -22.68 14.63 10.55
CA ALA A 133 -21.96 15.49 9.61
C ALA A 133 -20.43 15.36 9.72
N ALA A 134 -19.91 15.29 10.96
CA ALA A 134 -18.48 15.11 11.20
C ALA A 134 -18.00 13.74 10.70
N TYR A 135 -18.76 12.68 11.01
CA TYR A 135 -18.49 11.34 10.50
C TYR A 135 -18.49 11.32 8.97
N ALA A 136 -19.46 11.98 8.33
CA ALA A 136 -19.55 12.02 6.88
C ALA A 136 -18.33 12.70 6.23
N GLY A 137 -17.89 13.85 6.75
CA GLY A 137 -16.69 14.52 6.26
C GLY A 137 -15.43 13.67 6.44
N LEU A 138 -15.26 13.04 7.61
CA LEU A 138 -14.12 12.18 7.91
C LEU A 138 -14.11 10.89 7.08
N ARG A 139 -15.29 10.32 6.83
CA ARG A 139 -15.44 9.15 5.96
C ARG A 139 -15.09 9.50 4.52
N ALA A 140 -15.60 10.61 3.99
CA ALA A 140 -15.24 11.07 2.65
C ALA A 140 -13.73 11.30 2.52
N LEU A 141 -13.10 11.92 3.53
CA LEU A 141 -11.65 12.10 3.56
C LEU A 141 -10.90 10.76 3.54
N PHE A 142 -11.32 9.79 4.36
CA PHE A 142 -10.77 8.43 4.37
C PHE A 142 -10.88 7.79 2.98
N ASP A 143 -12.06 7.78 2.38
CA ASP A 143 -12.31 7.14 1.08
C ASP A 143 -11.44 7.76 -0.02
N VAL A 144 -11.31 9.09 -0.04
CA VAL A 144 -10.49 9.83 -1.00
C VAL A 144 -9.01 9.56 -0.79
N LEU A 145 -8.51 9.59 0.46
CA LEU A 145 -7.10 9.29 0.77
C LEU A 145 -6.75 7.85 0.40
N PHE A 146 -7.64 6.89 0.67
CA PHE A 146 -7.44 5.50 0.31
C PHE A 146 -7.33 5.37 -1.22
N ALA A 147 -8.25 5.97 -1.97
CA ALA A 147 -8.24 5.93 -3.42
C ALA A 147 -7.00 6.61 -4.02
N PHE A 148 -6.59 7.78 -3.53
CA PHE A 148 -5.35 8.42 -4.00
C PHE A 148 -4.09 7.64 -3.61
N GLY A 149 -4.06 7.03 -2.43
CA GLY A 149 -2.98 6.14 -2.01
C GLY A 149 -2.85 4.95 -2.95
N ALA A 150 -3.97 4.30 -3.28
CA ALA A 150 -4.02 3.18 -4.20
C ALA A 150 -3.71 3.57 -5.65
N LEU A 151 -4.19 4.73 -6.12
CA LEU A 151 -3.82 5.29 -7.43
C LEU A 151 -2.30 5.49 -7.53
N THR A 152 -1.71 6.12 -6.51
CA THR A 152 -0.27 6.38 -6.42
C THR A 152 0.52 5.09 -6.37
N ALA A 153 0.09 4.13 -5.55
CA ALA A 153 0.71 2.80 -5.47
C ALA A 153 0.65 2.06 -6.81
N GLY A 154 -0.50 2.11 -7.49
CA GLY A 154 -0.70 1.50 -8.80
C GLY A 154 0.21 2.09 -9.87
N GLY A 155 0.27 3.42 -9.95
CA GLY A 155 1.19 4.13 -10.85
C GLY A 155 2.65 3.83 -10.56
N GLY A 156 3.03 3.80 -9.27
CA GLY A 156 4.38 3.45 -8.83
C GLY A 156 4.77 2.03 -9.20
N ALA A 157 3.87 1.06 -8.94
CA ALA A 157 4.05 -0.34 -9.33
C ALA A 157 4.25 -0.49 -10.85
N LEU A 158 3.46 0.21 -11.67
CA LEU A 158 3.60 0.20 -13.13
C LEU A 158 4.89 0.86 -13.61
N ALA A 159 5.32 1.95 -12.97
CA ALA A 159 6.60 2.60 -13.29
C ALA A 159 7.79 1.69 -12.97
N VAL A 160 7.77 1.00 -11.81
CA VAL A 160 8.75 -0.05 -11.49
C VAL A 160 8.68 -1.17 -12.52
N ALA A 161 7.47 -1.55 -12.95
CA ALA A 161 7.24 -2.67 -13.84
C ALA A 161 7.33 -2.38 -15.35
N TRP A 162 7.65 -1.13 -15.71
CA TRP A 162 7.80 -0.72 -17.11
C TRP A 162 8.98 -1.42 -17.79
N ARG A 163 9.98 -1.82 -17.00
CA ARG A 163 11.12 -2.59 -17.47
C ARG A 163 10.86 -4.09 -17.42
N THR A 164 11.66 -4.87 -18.14
CA THR A 164 11.63 -6.34 -18.17
C THR A 164 12.90 -6.99 -17.62
N ASP A 165 13.86 -6.19 -17.20
CA ASP A 165 15.15 -6.58 -16.64
C ASP A 165 15.30 -6.17 -15.17
N GLY A 166 16.27 -6.74 -14.44
CA GLY A 166 16.50 -6.46 -13.02
C GLY A 166 15.98 -7.56 -12.07
N ALA A 167 16.21 -7.39 -10.76
CA ALA A 167 15.96 -8.43 -9.76
C ALA A 167 14.51 -8.93 -9.76
N VAL A 168 13.54 -8.01 -9.79
CA VAL A 168 12.09 -8.29 -9.81
C VAL A 168 11.68 -9.19 -10.99
N PHE A 169 12.34 -9.04 -12.14
CA PHE A 169 11.99 -9.75 -13.38
C PHE A 169 12.74 -11.06 -13.59
N ARG A 170 13.65 -11.43 -12.68
CA ARG A 170 14.23 -12.79 -12.68
C ARG A 170 13.16 -13.85 -12.47
N TRP A 171 12.06 -13.48 -11.80
CA TRP A 171 10.90 -14.33 -11.57
C TRP A 171 9.69 -13.77 -12.35
N PRO A 172 9.35 -14.33 -13.52
CA PRO A 172 8.27 -13.80 -14.36
C PRO A 172 6.95 -13.61 -13.64
N ALA A 173 6.62 -14.50 -12.69
CA ALA A 173 5.41 -14.41 -11.88
C ALA A 173 5.36 -13.14 -11.02
N VAL A 174 6.50 -12.72 -10.42
CA VAL A 174 6.55 -11.48 -9.61
C VAL A 174 6.38 -10.26 -10.50
N GLY A 175 7.06 -10.25 -11.64
CA GLY A 175 6.93 -9.16 -12.61
C GLY A 175 5.51 -9.00 -13.16
N TRP A 176 4.85 -10.09 -13.54
CA TRP A 176 3.44 -10.08 -13.97
C TRP A 176 2.48 -9.72 -12.84
N GLY A 177 2.72 -10.24 -11.64
CA GLY A 177 1.95 -9.89 -10.45
C GLY A 177 1.99 -8.40 -10.16
N LEU A 178 3.18 -7.77 -10.27
CA LEU A 178 3.34 -6.34 -10.03
C LEU A 178 2.57 -5.49 -11.05
N ARG A 179 2.59 -5.88 -12.34
CA ARG A 179 1.80 -5.22 -13.38
C ARG A 179 0.31 -5.35 -13.13
N LEU A 180 -0.15 -6.56 -12.82
CA LEU A 180 -1.56 -6.81 -12.56
C LEU A 180 -2.05 -6.02 -11.34
N ALA A 181 -1.33 -6.10 -10.22
CA ALA A 181 -1.64 -5.34 -9.01
C ALA A 181 -1.64 -3.83 -9.30
N GLY A 182 -0.63 -3.35 -10.03
CA GLY A 182 -0.52 -1.95 -10.42
C GLY A 182 -1.70 -1.46 -11.26
N LEU A 183 -2.09 -2.24 -12.28
CA LEU A 183 -3.25 -1.96 -13.12
C LEU A 183 -4.56 -1.95 -12.33
N VAL A 184 -4.78 -2.96 -11.47
CA VAL A 184 -6.00 -3.04 -10.65
C VAL A 184 -6.09 -1.83 -9.73
N CYS A 185 -5.04 -1.52 -8.96
CA CYS A 185 -5.02 -0.37 -8.07
C CYS A 185 -5.27 0.95 -8.83
N LEU A 186 -4.56 1.17 -9.94
CA LEU A 186 -4.66 2.41 -10.71
C LEU A 186 -6.05 2.58 -11.34
N LEU A 187 -6.55 1.57 -12.04
CA LEU A 187 -7.83 1.65 -12.75
C LEU A 187 -9.03 1.66 -11.80
N ALA A 188 -9.00 0.85 -10.74
CA ALA A 188 -10.06 0.85 -9.72
C ALA A 188 -10.16 2.21 -9.01
N SER A 189 -9.02 2.77 -8.61
CA SER A 189 -8.98 4.05 -7.91
C SER A 189 -9.36 5.21 -8.83
N ALA A 190 -8.85 5.22 -10.08
CA ALA A 190 -9.24 6.22 -11.07
C ALA A 190 -10.74 6.15 -11.37
N SER A 191 -11.28 4.95 -11.57
CA SER A 191 -12.72 4.75 -11.78
C SER A 191 -13.52 5.30 -10.60
N TYR A 192 -13.15 4.97 -9.36
CA TYR A 192 -13.84 5.45 -8.17
C TYR A 192 -13.79 6.98 -8.01
N LEU A 193 -12.61 7.59 -8.18
CA LEU A 193 -12.45 9.05 -8.08
C LEU A 193 -13.23 9.81 -9.17
N LEU A 194 -13.49 9.17 -10.31
CA LEU A 194 -14.32 9.71 -11.40
C LEU A 194 -15.82 9.38 -11.24
N GLY A 195 -16.24 8.79 -10.11
CA GLY A 195 -17.63 8.45 -9.82
C GLY A 195 -18.10 7.11 -10.39
N GLY A 196 -17.18 6.26 -10.85
CA GLY A 196 -17.45 4.91 -11.34
C GLY A 196 -17.42 3.82 -10.25
N PRO A 197 -17.66 2.54 -10.63
CA PRO A 197 -17.84 1.42 -9.69
C PRO A 197 -16.53 0.82 -9.16
N GLY A 198 -15.40 1.52 -9.27
CA GLY A 198 -14.07 0.96 -8.98
C GLY A 198 -13.80 0.63 -7.50
N ALA A 199 -14.59 1.17 -6.56
CA ALA A 199 -14.34 1.08 -5.12
C ALA A 199 -14.09 -0.35 -4.61
N ALA A 200 -14.91 -1.30 -5.08
CA ALA A 200 -14.86 -2.70 -4.65
C ALA A 200 -13.54 -3.41 -4.99
N LEU A 201 -12.79 -2.91 -5.98
CA LEU A 201 -11.53 -3.50 -6.42
C LEU A 201 -10.29 -2.83 -5.82
N ILE A 202 -10.43 -1.69 -5.14
CA ILE A 202 -9.29 -0.96 -4.55
C ILE A 202 -8.61 -1.81 -3.47
N GLY A 203 -9.38 -2.32 -2.50
CA GLY A 203 -8.86 -3.19 -1.43
C GLY A 203 -8.18 -4.47 -1.96
N PRO A 204 -8.85 -5.26 -2.83
CA PRO A 204 -8.23 -6.42 -3.48
C PRO A 204 -6.94 -6.09 -4.25
N GLY A 205 -6.87 -4.94 -4.92
CA GLY A 205 -5.66 -4.48 -5.60
C GLY A 205 -4.50 -4.29 -4.64
N ILE A 206 -4.74 -3.61 -3.51
CA ILE A 206 -3.72 -3.39 -2.47
C ILE A 206 -3.27 -4.71 -1.84
N ALA A 207 -4.21 -5.62 -1.54
CA ALA A 207 -3.87 -6.94 -1.01
C ALA A 207 -3.00 -7.75 -1.99
N LEU A 208 -3.32 -7.72 -3.28
CA LEU A 208 -2.49 -8.34 -4.32
C LEU A 208 -1.10 -7.72 -4.39
N LEU A 209 -1.01 -6.38 -4.32
CA LEU A 209 0.27 -5.67 -4.31
C LEU A 209 1.13 -6.07 -3.10
N ALA A 210 0.51 -6.24 -1.92
CA ALA A 210 1.19 -6.70 -0.71
C ALA A 210 1.75 -8.12 -0.86
N ILE A 211 0.98 -9.04 -1.46
CA ILE A 211 1.45 -10.41 -1.73
C ILE A 211 2.64 -10.39 -2.71
N VAL A 212 2.52 -9.63 -3.80
CA VAL A 212 3.60 -9.49 -4.80
C VAL A 212 4.86 -8.88 -4.18
N SER A 213 4.69 -7.96 -3.22
CA SER A 213 5.79 -7.30 -2.50
C SER A 213 6.70 -8.28 -1.74
N LEU A 214 6.16 -9.42 -1.28
CA LEU A 214 6.97 -10.50 -0.70
C LEU A 214 7.91 -11.12 -1.74
N GLY A 215 7.42 -11.34 -2.96
CA GLY A 215 8.23 -11.84 -4.08
C GLY A 215 9.33 -10.85 -4.50
N ILE A 216 8.99 -9.56 -4.53
CA ILE A 216 9.95 -8.47 -4.78
C ILE A 216 11.06 -8.47 -3.72
N ALA A 217 10.69 -8.51 -2.44
CA ALA A 217 11.65 -8.53 -1.35
C ALA A 217 12.59 -9.75 -1.43
N ALA A 218 12.04 -10.93 -1.73
CA ALA A 218 12.85 -12.14 -1.94
C ALA A 218 13.81 -11.99 -3.13
N ALA A 219 13.40 -11.32 -4.21
CA ALA A 219 14.25 -11.08 -5.37
C ALA A 219 15.42 -10.14 -5.06
N TYR A 220 15.16 -9.00 -4.40
CA TYR A 220 16.21 -8.05 -4.00
C TYR A 220 17.15 -8.61 -2.92
N ALA A 221 16.64 -9.44 -2.00
CA ALA A 221 17.49 -10.11 -1.01
C ALA A 221 18.56 -11.02 -1.64
N ARG A 222 18.27 -11.59 -2.83
CA ARG A 222 19.17 -12.49 -3.58
C ARG A 222 20.12 -11.77 -4.54
N GLU A 223 19.88 -10.50 -4.87
CA GLU A 223 20.69 -9.76 -5.84
C GLU A 223 22.14 -9.60 -5.39
N GLY A 224 22.37 -9.42 -4.08
CA GLY A 224 23.71 -9.30 -3.50
C GLY A 224 24.50 -10.62 -3.31
N LEU A 225 23.94 -11.77 -3.71
CA LEU A 225 24.61 -13.08 -3.64
C LEU A 225 25.21 -13.54 -4.98
N VAL A 226 24.81 -12.90 -6.09
CA VAL A 226 25.25 -13.30 -7.45
C VAL A 226 26.45 -12.47 -7.93
N THR A 227 26.75 -11.36 -7.24
CA THR A 227 27.85 -10.45 -7.57
C THR A 227 29.02 -10.53 -6.60
N SER A 228 29.01 -11.48 -5.65
CA SER A 228 30.08 -11.78 -4.68
C SER A 228 30.74 -13.09 -5.03
#